data_AF-A0A7V6WJQ8-F1
#
_entry.id   AF-A0A7V6WJQ8-F1
#
_cell.length_a   1.000
_cell.length_b   1.000
_cell.length_c   1.000
_cell.angle_alpha   90.00
_cell.angle_beta   90.00
_cell.angle_gamma   90.00
#
_symmetry.space_group_name_H-M   'P 1'
#
loop_
_entity.id
_entity.type
_entity.pdbx_description
1 polymer ?
#
loop_
_entity_poly.entity_id
_entity_poly.type
_entity_poly.pdbx_seq_one_letter_code
_entity_poly.pdbx_strand_id
1 'polypeptide(L)'
;GFGIFLLSWLIVYTVLRFVSFNFGAVNSGSWWKIECDTRSYFQKASDSSGSGGGGDRGLPPTGQSGDGQSSKDPGSGTCDPVPSGPCSVENLSSTCFSNNTSQWSQICNIESRGNANSKSAVDKCKNDDGKEYPFSIGLFQINMLVHAKKSGCDSGIFSGSTGNCKVLNVAKYEECVKKLQNPENNIRVACEVSGGGKKFRPWLNSSKKCGINY
;
A
#
# COMPACT_ATOMS: atom_id res chain seq x y z
N GLY A 1 50.03 24.06 -23.91
CA GLY A 1 48.57 23.93 -24.04
C GLY A 1 48.13 22.48 -24.19
N PHE A 2 48.51 21.84 -25.30
CA PHE A 2 48.03 20.49 -25.67
C PHE A 2 48.38 19.38 -24.65
N GLY A 3 49.57 19.42 -24.06
CA GLY A 3 49.99 18.42 -23.05
C GLY A 3 49.15 18.43 -21.76
N ILE A 4 48.65 19.60 -21.34
CA ILE A 4 47.81 19.71 -20.14
C ILE A 4 46.43 19.10 -20.41
N PHE A 5 45.91 19.26 -21.63
CA PHE A 5 44.62 18.69 -22.03
C PHE A 5 44.65 17.15 -22.05
N LEU A 6 45.74 16.56 -22.56
CA LEU A 6 45.90 15.10 -22.57
C LEU A 6 46.04 14.51 -21.17
N LEU A 7 46.72 15.21 -20.25
CA LEU A 7 46.86 14.76 -18.87
C LEU A 7 45.51 14.76 -18.13
N SER A 8 44.72 15.83 -18.28
CA SER A 8 43.39 15.92 -17.68
C SER A 8 42.44 14.85 -18.22
N TRP A 9 42.48 14.57 -19.52
CA TRP A 9 41.65 13.51 -20.13
C TRP A 9 42.03 12.12 -19.61
N LEU A 10 43.33 11.85 -19.46
CA LEU A 10 43.83 10.57 -18.95
C LEU A 10 43.45 10.36 -17.48
N ILE A 11 43.46 11.42 -16.65
CA ILE A 11 43.03 11.36 -15.24
C ILE A 11 41.53 11.05 -15.15
N VAL A 12 40.67 11.77 -15.90
CA VAL A 12 39.21 11.53 -15.90
C VAL A 12 38.90 10.10 -16.34
N TYR A 13 39.53 9.63 -17.41
CA TYR A 13 39.35 8.26 -17.89
C TYR A 13 39.77 7.21 -16.84
N THR A 14 40.88 7.45 -16.15
CA THR A 14 41.40 6.53 -15.11
C THR A 14 40.46 6.47 -13.91
N VAL A 15 39.94 7.62 -13.44
CA VAL A 15 38.99 7.67 -12.32
C VAL A 15 37.67 7.00 -12.70
N LEU A 16 37.11 7.28 -13.88
CA LEU A 16 35.88 6.63 -14.35
C LEU A 16 36.05 5.12 -14.41
N ARG A 17 37.18 4.63 -14.93
CA ARG A 17 37.48 3.19 -14.99
C ARG A 17 37.55 2.58 -13.60
N PHE A 18 38.20 3.23 -12.63
CA PHE A 18 38.29 2.73 -11.25
C PHE A 18 36.94 2.74 -10.51
N VAL A 19 36.07 3.72 -10.76
CA VAL A 19 34.71 3.75 -10.20
C VAL A 19 33.86 2.65 -10.85
N SER A 20 33.98 2.43 -12.16
CA SER A 20 33.29 1.33 -12.85
C SER A 20 33.74 -0.06 -12.35
N PHE A 21 35.02 -0.23 -11.97
CA PHE A 21 35.49 -1.50 -11.42
C PHE A 21 35.05 -1.74 -9.96
N ASN A 22 34.90 -0.69 -9.14
CA ASN A 22 34.36 -0.85 -7.77
C ASN A 22 32.84 -1.09 -7.73
N PHE A 23 32.11 -0.77 -8.80
CA PHE A 23 30.72 -1.19 -8.98
C PHE A 23 30.56 -2.51 -9.77
N GLY A 24 31.66 -3.12 -10.24
CA GLY A 24 31.61 -4.19 -11.25
C GLY A 24 32.53 -5.40 -11.02
N ALA A 25 33.27 -5.47 -9.91
CA ALA A 25 34.07 -6.65 -9.54
C ALA A 25 33.40 -7.45 -8.40
N VAL A 26 32.23 -7.99 -8.69
CA VAL A 26 31.65 -9.12 -7.94
C VAL A 26 32.48 -10.36 -8.30
N ASN A 27 33.52 -10.61 -7.51
CA ASN A 27 34.30 -11.85 -7.55
C ASN A 27 33.50 -13.01 -6.94
N SER A 28 32.44 -13.44 -7.64
CA SER A 28 31.84 -14.79 -7.58
C SER A 28 30.55 -14.82 -8.42
N GLY A 29 30.65 -14.77 -9.75
CA GLY A 29 29.75 -15.44 -10.70
C GLY A 29 28.23 -15.47 -10.47
N SER A 30 27.61 -14.51 -9.78
CA SER A 30 26.16 -14.46 -9.54
C SER A 30 25.74 -13.02 -9.25
N TRP A 31 25.56 -12.23 -10.31
CA TRP A 31 24.77 -11.01 -10.23
C TRP A 31 23.31 -11.47 -10.06
N TRP A 32 22.79 -11.33 -8.84
CA TRP A 32 21.43 -11.66 -8.40
C TRP A 32 20.63 -12.56 -9.37
N LYS A 33 20.82 -13.88 -9.30
CA LYS A 33 19.69 -14.76 -9.58
C LYS A 33 18.71 -14.53 -8.44
N ILE A 34 17.69 -13.71 -8.69
CA ILE A 34 16.44 -13.87 -7.97
C ILE A 34 15.94 -15.24 -8.46
N GLU A 35 16.23 -16.29 -7.69
CA GLU A 35 15.48 -17.53 -7.77
C GLU A 35 14.07 -17.18 -7.29
N CYS A 36 13.27 -16.65 -8.20
CA CYS A 36 11.86 -16.86 -8.15
C CYS A 36 11.69 -18.38 -8.19
N ASP A 37 11.39 -18.99 -7.05
CA ASP A 37 10.69 -20.28 -7.05
C ASP A 37 9.25 -20.02 -7.52
N THR A 38 9.13 -19.52 -8.75
CA THR A 38 7.89 -19.58 -9.50
C THR A 38 7.79 -21.02 -9.97
N ARG A 39 7.35 -21.90 -9.07
CA ARG A 39 6.38 -22.90 -9.50
C ARG A 39 5.15 -22.14 -9.99
N SER A 40 5.22 -21.63 -11.22
CA SER A 40 4.05 -21.33 -12.01
C SER A 40 3.33 -22.66 -12.22
N TYR A 41 2.46 -23.01 -11.29
CA TYR A 41 1.56 -24.16 -11.38
C TYR A 41 0.42 -23.83 -12.35
N PHE A 42 0.76 -23.33 -13.54
CA PHE A 42 -0.07 -23.55 -14.72
C PHE A 42 0.25 -24.95 -15.24
N GLN A 43 -0.15 -25.94 -14.44
CA GLN A 43 -0.41 -27.25 -15.00
C GLN A 43 -1.73 -27.09 -15.77
N LYS A 44 -1.58 -27.12 -17.10
CA LYS A 44 -2.52 -27.63 -18.11
C LYS A 44 -3.99 -27.59 -17.70
N ALA A 45 -4.78 -26.82 -18.43
CA ALA A 45 -6.21 -27.08 -18.57
C ALA A 45 -6.40 -28.58 -18.83
N SER A 46 -6.90 -29.28 -17.81
CA SER A 46 -7.52 -30.58 -18.01
C SER A 46 -8.93 -30.26 -18.48
N ASP A 47 -9.20 -30.57 -19.74
CA ASP A 47 -10.55 -30.77 -20.21
C ASP A 47 -11.23 -31.80 -19.31
N SER A 48 -12.20 -31.36 -18.52
CA SER A 48 -13.21 -32.24 -17.95
C SER A 48 -14.57 -31.65 -18.29
N SER A 49 -15.08 -32.13 -19.42
CA SER A 49 -16.49 -32.30 -19.70
C SER A 49 -17.26 -32.72 -18.44
N GLY A 50 -18.21 -31.89 -18.02
CA GLY A 50 -19.16 -32.17 -16.95
C GLY A 50 -20.52 -31.61 -17.34
N SER A 51 -21.27 -32.41 -18.09
CA SER A 51 -22.68 -32.21 -18.43
C SER A 51 -23.58 -32.45 -17.22
N GLY A 52 -24.67 -31.68 -17.11
CA GLY A 52 -25.78 -31.87 -16.16
C GLY A 52 -26.07 -30.58 -15.38
N GLY A 53 -27.24 -29.95 -15.42
CA GLY A 53 -28.58 -30.42 -15.75
C GLY A 53 -29.47 -30.27 -14.51
N GLY A 54 -30.53 -29.45 -14.61
CA GLY A 54 -31.59 -29.26 -13.59
C GLY A 54 -31.26 -28.15 -12.58
N GLY A 55 -32.02 -27.07 -12.42
CA GLY A 55 -33.46 -26.90 -12.57
C GLY A 55 -34.12 -27.08 -11.21
N ASP A 56 -34.27 -26.00 -10.43
CA ASP A 56 -35.44 -25.91 -9.56
C ASP A 56 -35.84 -24.46 -9.25
N ARG A 57 -37.16 -24.25 -9.27
CA ARG A 57 -37.88 -23.00 -9.02
C ARG A 57 -38.34 -23.02 -7.56
N GLY A 58 -37.91 -22.04 -6.77
CA GLY A 58 -38.46 -21.79 -5.44
C GLY A 58 -38.63 -20.30 -5.19
N LEU A 59 -39.87 -19.82 -5.34
CA LEU A 59 -40.36 -18.48 -4.97
C LEU A 59 -40.39 -18.30 -3.43
N PRO A 60 -40.55 -17.06 -2.92
CA PRO A 60 -39.95 -16.57 -1.68
C PRO A 60 -40.88 -16.68 -0.46
N PRO A 61 -40.39 -16.25 0.72
CA PRO A 61 -41.17 -15.28 1.48
C PRO A 61 -40.35 -14.07 1.97
N THR A 62 -40.92 -12.89 1.69
CA THR A 62 -41.20 -11.79 2.63
C THR A 62 -40.36 -11.65 3.91
N GLY A 63 -39.56 -10.56 3.94
CA GLY A 63 -39.73 -9.47 4.89
C GLY A 63 -39.17 -9.63 6.30
N GLN A 64 -38.11 -8.87 6.62
CA GLN A 64 -38.18 -7.98 7.79
C GLN A 64 -37.17 -6.85 7.72
N SER A 65 -37.72 -5.65 7.93
CA SER A 65 -37.06 -4.36 8.04
C SER A 65 -36.04 -4.34 9.17
N GLY A 66 -34.89 -3.75 8.88
CA GLY A 66 -33.96 -3.25 9.87
C GLY A 66 -33.35 -1.96 9.33
N ASP A 67 -33.95 -0.83 9.71
CA ASP A 67 -33.42 0.51 9.52
C ASP A 67 -32.08 0.64 10.26
N GLY A 68 -31.02 0.17 9.62
CA GLY A 68 -29.65 0.35 10.05
C GLY A 68 -29.11 1.61 9.39
N GLN A 69 -29.33 2.73 10.07
CA GLN A 69 -28.66 4.02 9.92
C GLN A 69 -27.37 3.91 9.08
N SER A 70 -27.47 4.30 7.80
CA SER A 70 -26.34 4.37 6.88
C SER A 70 -25.38 5.45 7.38
N SER A 71 -24.50 5.08 8.31
CA SER A 71 -23.25 5.78 8.46
C SER A 71 -22.58 5.72 7.10
N LYS A 72 -22.22 6.89 6.57
CA LYS A 72 -21.24 7.01 5.49
C LYS A 72 -19.94 6.41 6.01
N ASP A 73 -19.86 5.09 6.04
CA ASP A 73 -18.68 4.38 6.46
C ASP A 73 -17.60 4.63 5.40
N PRO A 74 -16.42 5.13 5.78
CA PRO A 74 -15.28 5.17 4.88
C PRO A 74 -14.88 3.72 4.55
N GLY A 75 -14.86 3.40 3.26
CA GLY A 75 -14.52 2.06 2.78
C GLY A 75 -15.73 1.27 2.29
N SER A 76 -15.84 1.12 0.97
CA SER A 76 -16.82 0.25 0.31
C SER A 76 -16.26 -1.16 0.05
N GLY A 77 -15.14 -1.52 0.69
CA GLY A 77 -14.59 -2.87 0.64
C GLY A 77 -15.34 -3.85 1.53
N THR A 78 -14.98 -5.13 1.43
CA THR A 78 -15.55 -6.20 2.27
C THR A 78 -14.60 -6.54 3.41
N CYS A 79 -15.11 -7.31 4.39
CA CYS A 79 -14.30 -7.88 5.47
C CYS A 79 -13.70 -9.24 5.10
N ASP A 80 -13.63 -9.55 3.81
CA ASP A 80 -12.93 -10.73 3.32
C ASP A 80 -11.47 -10.37 3.03
N PRO A 81 -10.51 -11.30 3.20
CA PRO A 81 -9.16 -11.10 2.71
C PRO A 81 -9.13 -10.79 1.21
N VAL A 82 -8.22 -9.92 0.79
CA VAL A 82 -8.00 -9.63 -0.63
C VAL A 82 -7.44 -10.88 -1.31
N PRO A 83 -8.00 -11.34 -2.45
CA PRO A 83 -7.59 -12.59 -3.07
C PRO A 83 -6.21 -12.52 -3.73
N SER A 84 -5.76 -11.34 -4.17
CA SER A 84 -4.50 -11.17 -4.90
C SER A 84 -3.90 -9.76 -4.73
N GLY A 85 -2.68 -9.57 -5.22
CA GLY A 85 -1.97 -8.29 -5.14
C GLY A 85 -1.34 -8.02 -3.76
N PRO A 86 -0.83 -6.80 -3.51
CA PRO A 86 0.01 -6.51 -2.35
C PRO A 86 -0.64 -6.77 -0.98
N CYS A 87 -1.96 -6.75 -0.92
CA CYS A 87 -2.72 -7.01 0.29
C CYS A 87 -3.25 -8.44 0.43
N SER A 88 -2.89 -9.36 -0.47
CA SER A 88 -3.25 -10.76 -0.29
C SER A 88 -2.57 -11.35 0.95
N VAL A 89 -3.21 -12.37 1.54
CA VAL A 89 -2.66 -13.10 2.69
C VAL A 89 -1.25 -13.61 2.40
N GLU A 90 -1.04 -14.12 1.19
CA GLU A 90 0.26 -14.62 0.71
C GLU A 90 1.33 -13.53 0.73
N ASN A 91 1.05 -12.36 0.13
CA ASN A 91 2.03 -11.28 0.06
C ASN A 91 2.27 -10.61 1.43
N LEU A 92 1.25 -10.54 2.30
CA LEU A 92 1.43 -9.99 3.64
C LEU A 92 2.16 -10.95 4.59
N SER A 93 2.22 -12.25 4.28
CA SER A 93 2.89 -13.26 5.12
C SER A 93 4.40 -13.08 5.25
N SER A 94 5.03 -12.43 4.27
CA SER A 94 6.46 -12.11 4.27
C SER A 94 6.79 -10.78 4.96
N THR A 95 5.79 -10.11 5.54
CA THR A 95 5.93 -8.79 6.17
C THR A 95 5.84 -8.89 7.69
N CYS A 96 5.78 -7.73 8.40
CA CYS A 96 5.52 -7.74 9.84
C CYS A 96 4.14 -8.30 10.22
N PHE A 97 3.24 -8.48 9.25
CA PHE A 97 1.87 -8.96 9.46
C PHE A 97 1.77 -10.49 9.52
N SER A 98 2.88 -11.23 9.42
CA SER A 98 2.93 -12.70 9.33
C SER A 98 2.04 -13.45 10.33
N ASN A 99 1.87 -12.93 11.55
CA ASN A 99 1.04 -13.56 12.59
C ASN A 99 -0.46 -13.24 12.50
N ASN A 100 -0.87 -12.24 11.71
CA ASN A 100 -2.24 -11.74 11.58
C ASN A 100 -2.58 -11.40 10.13
N THR A 101 -2.02 -12.14 9.16
CA THR A 101 -2.08 -11.80 7.72
C THR A 101 -3.49 -11.69 7.20
N SER A 102 -4.36 -12.62 7.61
CA SER A 102 -5.77 -12.60 7.24
C SER A 102 -6.45 -11.31 7.72
N GLN A 103 -6.30 -10.95 9.00
CA GLN A 103 -6.90 -9.72 9.53
C GLN A 103 -6.33 -8.46 8.87
N TRP A 104 -5.03 -8.39 8.60
CA TRP A 104 -4.44 -7.25 7.90
C TRP A 104 -4.88 -7.17 6.44
N SER A 105 -5.10 -8.32 5.78
CA SER A 105 -5.69 -8.37 4.44
C SER A 105 -7.12 -7.83 4.45
N GLN A 106 -7.93 -8.19 5.45
CA GLN A 106 -9.28 -7.65 5.65
C GLN A 106 -9.26 -6.13 5.88
N ILE A 107 -8.37 -5.63 6.74
CA ILE A 107 -8.18 -4.19 6.95
C ILE A 107 -7.83 -3.50 5.63
N CYS A 108 -6.90 -4.02 4.85
CA CYS A 108 -6.57 -3.43 3.57
C CYS A 108 -7.75 -3.46 2.57
N ASN A 109 -8.54 -4.54 2.57
CA ASN A 109 -9.71 -4.64 1.71
C ASN A 109 -10.74 -3.57 2.06
N ILE A 110 -11.08 -3.43 3.34
CA ILE A 110 -12.09 -2.46 3.74
C ILE A 110 -11.63 -1.01 3.55
N GLU A 111 -10.34 -0.73 3.79
CA GLU A 111 -9.76 0.61 3.65
C GLU A 111 -9.59 1.04 2.18
N SER A 112 -9.19 0.13 1.29
CA SER A 112 -8.81 0.50 -0.08
C SER A 112 -9.17 -0.50 -1.16
N ARG A 113 -9.76 -1.66 -0.82
CA ARG A 113 -9.96 -2.80 -1.73
C ARG A 113 -8.65 -3.32 -2.33
N GLY A 114 -7.54 -3.20 -1.58
CA GLY A 114 -6.21 -3.52 -2.08
C GLY A 114 -5.68 -2.54 -3.12
N ASN A 115 -6.29 -1.36 -3.28
CA ASN A 115 -5.86 -0.35 -4.25
C ASN A 115 -4.85 0.62 -3.64
N ALA A 116 -3.58 0.47 -4.01
CA ALA A 116 -2.50 1.33 -3.53
C ALA A 116 -2.66 2.80 -3.98
N ASN A 117 -3.44 3.08 -5.02
CA ASN A 117 -3.70 4.45 -5.47
C ASN A 117 -4.88 5.12 -4.74
N SER A 118 -5.55 4.43 -3.82
CA SER A 118 -6.72 4.94 -3.11
C SER A 118 -6.41 6.21 -2.32
N LYS A 119 -7.34 7.17 -2.37
CA LYS A 119 -7.32 8.41 -1.59
C LYS A 119 -8.67 8.56 -0.90
N SER A 120 -8.66 8.91 0.38
CA SER A 120 -9.91 9.04 1.14
C SER A 120 -10.84 10.11 0.56
N ALA A 121 -12.13 9.78 0.51
CA ALA A 121 -13.17 10.71 0.09
C ALA A 121 -13.66 11.63 1.23
N VAL A 122 -13.38 11.28 2.48
CA VAL A 122 -13.88 11.96 3.68
C VAL A 122 -12.79 12.70 4.44
N ASP A 123 -11.57 12.15 4.47
CA ASP A 123 -10.44 12.71 5.20
C ASP A 123 -9.71 13.73 4.33
N LYS A 124 -10.16 14.98 4.36
CA LYS A 124 -9.63 16.04 3.50
C LYS A 124 -9.23 17.29 4.27
N CYS A 125 -8.13 17.90 3.85
CA CYS A 125 -7.74 19.25 4.23
C CYS A 125 -8.01 20.22 3.08
N LYS A 126 -8.09 21.52 3.36
CA LYS A 126 -8.20 22.56 2.32
C LYS A 126 -6.94 23.40 2.25
N ASN A 127 -6.51 23.86 1.08
CA ASN A 127 -5.51 24.95 1.03
C ASN A 127 -6.21 26.31 1.16
N ASP A 128 -5.46 27.41 1.08
CA ASP A 128 -6.03 28.76 1.16
C ASP A 128 -6.95 29.10 -0.03
N ASP A 129 -6.81 28.43 -1.17
CA ASP A 129 -7.74 28.53 -2.32
C ASP A 129 -9.01 27.70 -2.13
N GLY A 130 -9.16 27.00 -1.00
CA GLY A 130 -10.29 26.12 -0.72
C GLY A 130 -10.26 24.77 -1.42
N LYS A 131 -9.21 24.44 -2.17
CA LYS A 131 -9.03 23.15 -2.84
C LYS A 131 -8.82 22.03 -1.81
N GLU A 132 -9.51 20.92 -2.01
CA GLU A 132 -9.48 19.76 -1.10
C GLU A 132 -8.34 18.79 -1.43
N TYR A 133 -7.69 18.29 -0.39
CA TYR A 133 -6.55 17.38 -0.44
C TYR A 133 -6.77 16.22 0.54
N PRO A 134 -7.00 14.99 0.05
CA PRO A 134 -7.13 13.81 0.90
C PRO A 134 -5.87 13.56 1.73
N PHE A 135 -6.01 13.25 3.02
CA PHE A 135 -4.86 12.98 3.89
C PHE A 135 -4.71 11.53 4.37
N SER A 136 -5.64 10.64 4.00
CA SER A 136 -5.52 9.19 4.20
C SER A 136 -5.28 8.53 2.83
N ILE A 137 -4.13 7.85 2.68
CA ILE A 137 -3.61 7.42 1.36
C ILE A 137 -3.20 5.95 1.34
N GLY A 138 -3.49 5.31 0.20
CA GLY A 138 -2.98 4.00 -0.20
C GLY A 138 -3.68 2.81 0.44
N LEU A 139 -2.97 1.68 0.45
CA LEU A 139 -3.51 0.35 0.81
C LEU A 139 -4.21 0.33 2.18
N PHE A 140 -3.55 0.90 3.18
CA PHE A 140 -4.05 0.96 4.55
C PHE A 140 -4.58 2.35 4.92
N GLN A 141 -4.89 3.20 3.93
CA GLN A 141 -5.39 4.57 4.16
C GLN A 141 -4.59 5.32 5.24
N ILE A 142 -3.27 5.35 5.10
CA ILE A 142 -2.37 5.93 6.11
C ILE A 142 -2.69 7.41 6.30
N ASN A 143 -3.11 7.77 7.52
CA ASN A 143 -3.41 9.14 7.90
C ASN A 143 -2.12 9.96 8.08
N MET A 144 -1.86 10.85 7.13
CA MET A 144 -0.66 11.68 7.10
C MET A 144 -0.61 12.74 8.21
N LEU A 145 -1.76 13.19 8.75
CA LEU A 145 -1.80 14.16 9.85
C LEU A 145 -1.32 13.54 11.16
N VAL A 146 -1.67 12.28 11.41
CA VAL A 146 -1.36 11.59 12.68
C VAL A 146 0.00 10.88 12.59
N HIS A 147 0.42 10.46 11.40
CA HIS A 147 1.60 9.61 11.20
C HIS A 147 2.69 10.21 10.31
N ALA A 148 2.71 11.53 10.12
CA ALA A 148 3.69 12.27 9.31
C ALA A 148 5.15 11.77 9.46
N LYS A 149 5.63 11.61 10.70
CA LYS A 149 6.99 11.14 10.97
C LYS A 149 7.24 9.71 10.47
N LYS A 150 6.27 8.80 10.64
CA LYS A 150 6.39 7.39 10.22
C LYS A 150 6.24 7.24 8.71
N SER A 151 5.35 8.02 8.08
CA SER A 151 5.23 8.04 6.62
C SER A 151 6.44 8.66 5.93
N GLY A 152 7.32 9.34 6.69
CA GLY A 152 8.41 10.13 6.14
C GLY A 152 7.89 11.23 5.23
N CYS A 153 6.75 11.80 5.60
CA CYS A 153 6.12 12.94 4.99
C CYS A 153 6.24 14.08 5.99
N ASP A 154 7.33 14.81 5.88
CA ASP A 154 7.84 15.72 6.89
C ASP A 154 6.82 16.76 7.41
N SER A 155 7.17 17.38 8.54
CA SER A 155 6.48 18.52 9.10
C SER A 155 6.36 19.68 8.10
N GLY A 156 5.25 20.42 8.17
CA GLY A 156 5.01 21.60 7.35
C GLY A 156 4.25 21.35 6.04
N ILE A 157 3.80 20.10 5.78
CA ILE A 157 2.80 19.85 4.73
C ILE A 157 1.43 20.39 5.16
N PHE A 158 1.08 20.18 6.42
CA PHE A 158 -0.21 20.54 6.99
C PHE A 158 -0.07 21.50 8.17
N SER A 159 -1.12 22.27 8.42
CA SER A 159 -1.39 22.94 9.70
C SER A 159 -2.75 22.52 10.26
N GLY A 160 -2.96 22.73 11.55
CA GLY A 160 -4.19 22.36 12.25
C GLY A 160 -4.28 20.87 12.56
N SER A 161 -5.50 20.41 12.85
CA SER A 161 -5.83 19.03 13.21
C SER A 161 -6.90 18.46 12.29
N THR A 162 -7.21 17.17 12.44
CA THR A 162 -8.36 16.53 11.79
C THR A 162 -9.62 17.39 11.95
N GLY A 163 -10.30 17.69 10.84
CA GLY A 163 -11.51 18.53 10.80
C GLY A 163 -11.29 20.01 10.47
N ASN A 164 -10.11 20.58 10.78
CA ASN A 164 -9.78 21.99 10.54
C ASN A 164 -8.38 22.16 9.91
N CYS A 165 -7.90 21.13 9.20
CA CYS A 165 -6.55 21.13 8.68
C CYS A 165 -6.42 21.92 7.37
N LYS A 166 -5.25 22.52 7.18
CA LYS A 166 -4.86 23.17 5.92
C LYS A 166 -3.62 22.58 5.29
N VAL A 167 -3.59 22.50 3.96
CA VAL A 167 -2.36 22.15 3.22
C VAL A 167 -1.55 23.41 2.96
N LEU A 168 -0.36 23.47 3.56
CA LEU A 168 0.58 24.60 3.42
C LEU A 168 1.54 24.42 2.25
N ASN A 169 1.89 23.17 1.92
CA ASN A 169 2.85 22.88 0.87
C ASN A 169 2.34 21.76 -0.05
N VAL A 170 1.77 22.18 -1.19
CA VAL A 170 1.16 21.27 -2.17
C VAL A 170 2.20 20.35 -2.82
N ALA A 171 3.41 20.86 -3.12
CA ALA A 171 4.44 20.05 -3.76
C ALA A 171 4.91 18.89 -2.86
N LYS A 172 5.17 19.17 -1.57
CA LYS A 172 5.51 18.15 -0.58
C LYS A 172 4.37 17.18 -0.31
N TYR A 173 3.12 17.68 -0.33
CA TYR A 173 1.94 16.83 -0.25
C TYR A 173 1.93 15.80 -1.40
N GLU A 174 2.13 16.24 -2.65
CA GLU A 174 2.10 15.35 -3.81
C GLU A 174 3.22 14.32 -3.80
N GLU A 175 4.42 14.70 -3.36
CA GLU A 175 5.54 13.77 -3.15
C GLU A 175 5.18 12.70 -2.12
N CYS A 176 4.61 13.11 -0.98
CA CYS A 176 4.17 12.19 0.04
C CYS A 176 3.07 11.24 -0.46
N VAL A 177 2.10 11.75 -1.22
CA VAL A 177 1.05 10.92 -1.83
C VAL A 177 1.67 9.86 -2.72
N LYS A 178 2.60 10.21 -3.61
CA LYS A 178 3.28 9.23 -4.48
C LYS A 178 4.03 8.18 -3.65
N LYS A 179 4.71 8.59 -2.59
CA LYS A 179 5.43 7.70 -1.67
C LYS A 179 4.49 6.71 -0.97
N LEU A 180 3.34 7.18 -0.51
CA LEU A 180 2.33 6.33 0.15
C LEU A 180 1.48 5.52 -0.83
N GLN A 181 1.44 5.90 -2.11
CA GLN A 181 0.81 5.08 -3.16
C GLN A 181 1.72 3.92 -3.62
N ASN A 182 3.01 3.94 -3.27
CA ASN A 182 3.86 2.78 -3.44
C ASN A 182 3.49 1.69 -2.41
N PRO A 183 3.14 0.46 -2.85
CA PRO A 183 2.69 -0.62 -1.96
C PRO A 183 3.65 -0.96 -0.83
N GLU A 184 4.95 -1.12 -1.14
CA GLU A 184 5.98 -1.51 -0.18
C GLU A 184 6.14 -0.46 0.91
N ASN A 185 6.18 0.82 0.53
CA ASN A 185 6.22 1.92 1.48
C ASN A 185 4.95 1.99 2.33
N ASN A 186 3.76 1.82 1.73
CA ASN A 186 2.51 1.84 2.49
C ASN A 186 2.47 0.71 3.53
N ILE A 187 2.84 -0.51 3.14
CA ILE A 187 2.97 -1.68 4.03
C ILE A 187 3.97 -1.42 5.15
N ARG A 188 5.16 -0.91 4.82
CA ARG A 188 6.20 -0.56 5.82
C ARG A 188 5.69 0.43 6.85
N VAL A 189 5.02 1.50 6.40
CA VAL A 189 4.46 2.51 7.31
C VAL A 189 3.32 1.92 8.14
N ALA A 190 2.46 1.09 7.55
CA ALA A 190 1.43 0.38 8.29
C ALA A 190 2.01 -0.55 9.37
N CYS A 191 3.12 -1.23 9.08
CA CYS A 191 3.90 -2.01 10.04
C CYS A 191 4.39 -1.16 11.21
N GLU A 192 4.96 0.02 10.96
CA GLU A 192 5.42 0.91 12.03
C GLU A 192 4.26 1.50 12.85
N VAL A 193 3.15 1.83 12.21
CA VAL A 193 1.95 2.38 12.86
C VAL A 193 1.28 1.34 13.77
N SER A 194 1.20 0.10 13.30
CA SER A 194 0.61 -1.05 14.02
C SER A 194 1.51 -1.68 15.09
N GLY A 195 2.72 -1.17 15.30
CA GLY A 195 3.68 -1.77 16.22
C GLY A 195 4.11 -3.18 15.79
N GLY A 196 4.42 -3.33 14.50
CA GLY A 196 4.83 -4.59 13.88
C GLY A 196 3.69 -5.56 13.65
N GLY A 197 2.52 -5.07 13.24
CA GLY A 197 1.36 -5.92 12.88
C GLY A 197 0.55 -6.45 14.06
N LYS A 198 0.78 -5.94 15.27
CA LYS A 198 0.17 -6.45 16.50
C LYS A 198 -1.00 -5.61 17.02
N LYS A 199 -1.08 -4.34 16.60
CA LYS A 199 -2.08 -3.37 17.09
C LYS A 199 -2.97 -2.90 15.96
N PHE A 200 -4.27 -3.14 16.13
CA PHE A 200 -5.30 -2.73 15.19
C PHE A 200 -5.95 -1.39 15.55
N ARG A 201 -5.73 -0.89 16.78
CA ARG A 201 -6.27 0.39 17.27
C ARG A 201 -6.10 1.60 16.32
N PRO A 202 -5.00 1.76 15.54
CA PRO A 202 -4.94 2.86 14.56
C PRO A 202 -5.98 2.77 13.44
N TRP A 203 -6.52 1.57 13.18
CA TRP A 203 -7.61 1.26 12.25
C TRP A 203 -8.90 0.86 12.98
N LEU A 204 -9.16 1.44 14.16
CA LEU A 204 -10.25 1.06 15.06
C LEU A 204 -11.61 0.85 14.37
N ASN A 205 -11.99 1.76 13.47
CA ASN A 205 -13.28 1.69 12.78
C ASN A 205 -13.37 0.47 11.86
N SER A 206 -12.33 0.24 11.06
CA SER A 206 -12.21 -0.92 10.18
C SER A 206 -12.13 -2.23 10.95
N SER A 207 -11.40 -2.24 12.07
CA SER A 207 -11.31 -3.41 12.95
C SER A 207 -12.66 -3.75 13.58
N LYS A 208 -13.39 -2.75 14.10
CA LYS A 208 -14.76 -2.93 14.60
C LYS A 208 -15.68 -3.47 13.52
N LYS A 209 -15.64 -2.89 12.33
CA LYS A 209 -16.50 -3.27 11.21
C LYS A 209 -16.27 -4.72 10.76
N CYS A 210 -15.02 -5.20 10.85
CA CYS A 210 -14.66 -6.57 10.51
C CYS A 210 -14.57 -7.55 11.69
N GLY A 211 -14.99 -7.15 12.90
CA GLY A 211 -14.95 -8.04 14.07
C GLY A 211 -13.54 -8.47 14.49
N ILE A 212 -12.52 -7.67 14.19
CA ILE A 212 -11.12 -7.93 14.55
C ILE A 212 -10.87 -7.37 15.95
N ASN A 213 -10.27 -8.17 16.84
CA ASN A 213 -9.87 -7.71 18.19
C ASN A 213 -8.73 -6.68 18.11
N TYR A 214 -8.84 -5.55 18.83
CA TYR A 214 -7.97 -4.38 18.70
C TYR A 214 -7.43 -3.80 20.01
#